data_AF-A0A7L4HI15-F1
#
_entry.id   AF-A0A7L4HI15-F1
#
_cell.length_a   1.000
_cell.length_b   1.000
_cell.length_c   1.000
_cell.angle_alpha   90.00
_cell.angle_beta   90.00
_cell.angle_gamma   90.00
#
_symmetry.space_group_name_H-M   'P 1'
#
loop_
_entity.id
_entity.type
_entity.pdbx_description
1 polymer ?
#
loop_
_entity_poly.entity_id
_entity_poly.type
_entity_poly.pdbx_seq_one_letter_code
_entity_poly.pdbx_strand_id
1 'polypeptide(L)' 'GRGVPEAARALVRGLLCAREARLGRGGARDFRRLPLFAGLRWGSLRRSAPPFAPAATGAADTSNFDVLDDCLS' A
#
# COMPACT_ATOMS: atom_id res chain seq x y z
N GLY A 1 -2.64 5.64 22.63
CA GLY A 1 -2.28 4.96 21.37
C GLY A 1 -1.78 5.98 20.37
N ARG A 2 -0.77 5.67 19.56
CA ARG A 2 -0.25 6.59 18.54
C ARG A 2 -1.32 6.73 17.44
N GLY A 3 -1.92 7.91 17.31
CA GLY A 3 -2.96 8.16 16.32
C GLY A 3 -2.44 8.09 14.88
N VAL A 4 -3.35 7.93 13.93
CA VAL A 4 -3.03 7.98 12.50
C VAL A 4 -2.43 9.34 12.15
N PRO A 5 -1.21 9.42 11.57
CA PRO A 5 -0.56 10.68 11.21
C PRO A 5 -1.40 11.49 10.22
N GLU A 6 -1.32 12.83 10.31
CA GLU A 6 -2.08 13.71 9.43
C GLU A 6 -1.71 13.51 7.94
N ALA A 7 -0.44 13.21 7.64
CA ALA A 7 0.00 12.89 6.29
C ALA A 7 -0.69 11.64 5.70
N ALA A 8 -1.02 10.65 6.54
CA ALA A 8 -1.78 9.47 6.11
C ALA A 8 -3.25 9.81 5.88
N ARG A 9 -3.86 10.63 6.76
CA ARG A 9 -5.24 11.11 6.59
C ARG A 9 -5.39 11.97 5.33
N ALA A 10 -4.39 12.80 5.02
CA ALA A 10 -4.34 13.62 3.82
C ALA A 10 -4.32 12.77 2.54
N LEU A 11 -3.55 11.68 2.49
CA LEU A 11 -3.58 10.73 1.38
C LEU A 11 -4.99 10.15 1.19
N VAL A 12 -5.61 9.65 2.26
CA VAL A 12 -6.95 9.04 2.20
C VAL A 12 -7.99 10.03 1.68
N ARG A 13 -8.03 11.26 2.21
CA ARG A 13 -8.97 12.30 1.75
C ARG A 13 -8.70 12.75 0.31
N GLY A 14 -7.43 12.75 -0.12
CA GLY A 14 -7.06 13.06 -1.50
C GLY A 14 -7.47 11.98 -2.51
N LEU A 15 -7.67 10.74 -2.06
CA LEU A 15 -8.15 9.63 -2.89
C LEU A 15 -9.67 9.49 -2.85
N LEU A 16 -10.26 9.58 -1.65
CA LEU A 16 -11.69 9.43 -1.39
C LEU A 16 -12.41 10.78 -1.50
N CYS A 17 -12.41 11.34 -2.70
CA CYS A 17 -13.10 12.58 -3.02
C CYS A 17 -13.66 12.57 -4.45
N ALA A 18 -14.33 13.67 -4.82
CA ALA A 18 -14.81 13.91 -6.18
C ALA A 18 -13.67 13.74 -7.19
N ARG A 19 -13.99 13.19 -8.37
CA ARG A 19 -13.00 12.84 -9.40
C ARG A 19 -12.13 14.03 -9.79
N GLU A 20 -12.71 15.22 -9.79
CA GLU A 20 -12.12 16.48 -10.20
C GLU A 20 -10.97 16.90 -9.26
N ALA A 21 -11.09 16.57 -7.97
CA ALA A 21 -10.10 16.87 -6.94
C ALA A 21 -9.20 15.67 -6.59
N ARG A 22 -9.45 14.49 -7.17
CA ARG A 22 -8.77 13.25 -6.82
C ARG A 22 -7.27 13.32 -7.17
N LEU A 23 -6.44 12.94 -6.20
CA LEU A 23 -5.00 12.79 -6.37
C LEU A 23 -4.67 11.82 -7.52
N GLY A 24 -3.65 12.14 -8.31
CA GLY A 24 -3.17 11.28 -9.40
C GLY A 24 -3.45 11.81 -10.81
N ARG A 25 -4.07 12.98 -10.95
CA ARG A 25 -4.23 13.69 -12.24
C ARG A 25 -2.87 14.04 -12.87
N GLY A 26 -1.86 14.32 -12.05
CA GLY A 26 -0.45 14.47 -12.46
C GLY A 26 0.33 13.15 -12.45
N GLY A 27 -0.36 12.00 -12.41
CA GLY A 27 0.22 10.66 -12.33
C GLY A 27 0.95 10.40 -11.03
N ALA A 28 1.95 9.50 -11.08
CA ALA A 28 2.71 9.07 -9.90
C ALA A 28 3.40 10.23 -9.17
N ARG A 29 3.72 11.34 -9.86
CA ARG A 29 4.39 12.50 -9.27
C ARG A 29 3.56 13.13 -8.14
N ASP A 30 2.24 13.07 -8.20
CA ASP A 30 1.36 13.60 -7.16
C ASP A 30 1.53 12.87 -5.84
N PHE A 31 1.70 11.55 -5.89
CA PHE A 31 1.94 10.71 -4.72
C PHE A 31 3.35 10.91 -4.17
N ARG A 32 4.36 10.93 -5.04
CA ARG A 32 5.77 11.05 -4.62
C ARG A 32 6.08 12.34 -3.85
N ARG A 33 5.29 13.39 -4.04
CA ARG A 33 5.44 14.69 -3.35
C ARG A 33 4.74 14.75 -1.98
N LEU A 34 3.94 13.75 -1.61
CA LEU A 34 3.23 13.78 -0.33
C LEU A 34 4.21 13.62 0.84
N PRO A 35 4.01 14.36 1.95
CA PRO A 35 4.83 14.21 3.16
C PRO A 35 4.86 12.79 3.72
N LEU A 36 3.81 12.00 3.46
CA LEU A 36 3.74 10.59 3.86
C LEU A 36 4.88 9.74 3.29
N PHE A 37 5.36 10.08 2.09
CA PHE A 37 6.41 9.36 1.37
C PHE A 37 7.74 10.12 1.36
N ALA A 38 7.91 11.12 2.22
CA ALA A 38 9.16 11.86 2.34
C ALA A 38 10.33 10.93 2.68
N GLY A 39 11.43 11.07 1.96
CA GLY A 39 12.61 10.20 2.12
C GLY A 39 12.53 8.83 1.44
N LEU A 40 11.36 8.44 0.90
CA LEU A 40 11.23 7.18 0.18
C LEU A 40 11.98 7.21 -1.15
N ARG A 41 12.94 6.29 -1.31
CA ARG A 41 13.72 6.14 -2.55
C ARG A 41 12.97 5.29 -3.57
N TRP A 42 12.02 5.88 -4.28
CA TRP A 42 11.16 5.20 -5.26
C TRP A 42 11.92 4.37 -6.31
N GLY A 43 13.06 4.84 -6.81
CA GLY A 43 13.86 4.13 -7.83
C GLY A 43 14.60 2.88 -7.32
N SER A 44 14.74 2.73 -6.00
CA SER A 44 15.37 1.56 -5.36
C SER A 44 14.39 0.75 -4.52
N LEU A 45 13.11 1.11 -4.47
CA LEU A 45 12.11 0.51 -3.58
C LEU A 45 11.97 -1.01 -3.76
N ARG A 46 12.07 -1.50 -5.01
CA ARG A 46 12.03 -2.94 -5.29
C ARG A 46 13.29 -3.71 -4.88
N ARG A 47 14.40 -3.00 -4.64
CA ARG A 47 15.68 -3.59 -4.23
C ARG A 47 15.95 -3.47 -2.73
N SER A 48 15.18 -2.65 -2.00
CA SER A 48 15.27 -2.58 -0.55
C SER A 48 14.68 -3.83 0.08
N ALA A 49 15.23 -4.25 1.22
CA ALA A 49 14.62 -5.30 2.04
C ALA A 49 13.18 -4.90 2.40
N PRO A 50 12.18 -5.77 2.17
CA PRO A 50 10.82 -5.47 2.57
C PRO A 50 10.71 -5.50 4.11
N PRO A 51 9.79 -4.74 4.70
CA PRO A 51 9.55 -4.79 6.14
C PRO A 51 8.96 -6.14 6.59
N PHE A 52 8.39 -6.91 5.66
CA PHE A 52 7.85 -8.24 5.89
C PHE A 52 8.15 -9.13 4.68
N ALA A 53 8.74 -10.30 4.93
CA ALA A 53 8.93 -11.34 3.94
C ALA A 53 8.13 -12.58 4.40
N PRO A 54 7.09 -13.00 3.68
CA PRO A 54 6.30 -14.16 4.07
C PRO A 54 7.14 -15.44 3.97
N ALA A 55 6.86 -16.39 4.87
CA ALA A 55 7.40 -17.73 4.74
C ALA A 55 6.73 -18.45 3.56
N ALA A 56 7.52 -19.21 2.81
CA ALA A 56 7.04 -20.09 1.75
C ALA A 56 7.89 -21.36 1.76
N THR A 57 7.22 -22.51 1.65
CA THR A 57 7.79 -23.86 1.68
C THR A 57 8.02 -24.44 0.28
N GLY A 58 7.54 -23.77 -0.78
CA GLY A 58 7.74 -24.17 -2.16
C GLY A 58 6.91 -23.36 -3.15
N ALA A 59 7.04 -23.66 -4.46
CA ALA A 59 6.33 -22.94 -5.53
C ALA A 59 4.81 -23.15 -5.50
N ALA A 60 4.33 -24.22 -4.88
CA ALA A 60 2.91 -24.55 -4.72
C ALA A 60 2.36 -24.21 -3.33
N ASP A 61 3.12 -23.49 -2.50
CA ASP A 61 2.68 -23.11 -1.16
C ASP A 61 1.54 -22.07 -1.22
N THR A 62 0.38 -22.43 -0.68
CA THR A 62 -0.81 -21.57 -0.57
C THR A 62 -1.11 -21.12 0.87
N SER A 63 -0.20 -21.32 1.83
CA SER A 63 -0.40 -21.03 3.26
C SER A 63 -0.62 -19.54 3.60
N ASN A 64 -0.24 -18.64 2.68
CA ASN A 64 -0.49 -17.20 2.82
C ASN A 64 -1.86 -16.77 2.25
N PHE A 65 -2.70 -17.72 1.82
CA PHE A 65 -4.06 -17.49 1.36
C PHE A 65 -5.05 -18.12 2.34
N ASP A 66 -6.21 -17.48 2.52
CA ASP A 66 -7.28 -18.05 3.31
C ASP A 66 -7.80 -19.34 2.65
N VAL A 67 -7.88 -20.42 3.41
CA VAL A 67 -8.57 -21.64 2.99
C VAL A 67 -10.06 -21.38 3.16
N LEU A 68 -10.77 -21.26 2.05
CA LEU A 68 -12.23 -21.29 2.08
C LEU A 68 -12.62 -22.76 2.26
N ASP A 69 -13.04 -23.15 3.46
CA ASP A 69 -13.84 -24.36 3.59
C ASP A 69 -15.11 -24.12 2.76
N ASP A 70 -15.34 -24.95 1.76
CA ASP A 70 -16.48 -24.84 0.85
C ASP A 70 -17.76 -24.64 1.67
N CYS A 71 -18.28 -23.41 1.69
CA CYS A 71 -19.58 -23.08 2.28
C CYS A 71 -20.73 -23.60 1.40
N LEU A 72 -20.60 -24.83 0.92
CA LEU A 72 -21.60 -25.63 0.24
C LEU A 72 -21.95 -26.82 1.14
N SER A 73 -22.40 -26.52 2.36
CA SER A 73 -23.20 -27.43 3.19
C SER A 73 -24.66 -27.05 3.10
#